data_AF-A0A0U1D149-F1
#
_entry.id   AF-A0A0U1D149-F1
#
_cell.length_a   1.000
_cell.length_b   1.000
_cell.length_c   1.000
_cell.angle_alpha   90.00
_cell.angle_beta   90.00
_cell.angle_gamma   90.00
#
_symmetry.space_group_name_H-M   'P 1'
#
loop_
_entity.id
_entity.type
_entity.pdbx_description
1 polymer ?
#
loop_
_entity_poly.entity_id
_entity_poly.type
_entity_poly.pdbx_seq_one_letter_code
_entity_poly.pdbx_strand_id
1 'polypeptide(L)'
;MARSPFGQGAAWPVVETVQRDGICVEVYAPAPGLSDELGSAAQELGLRVANELGVVGVLAVELFETVDGTLLVNELAMRPHNSGHWTMNGAVTSQFEQHLRAVLDYPLGDTSAIAPAAVMANVLGAPQAPAMSMDERLHHLFARIPDAKVHLYGKGERPGRKLGHVNIIGTDMDELRERAVRAAHWLSHGEWTDGWDEHGD
;
A
#
# COMPACT_ATOMS: atom_id res chain seq x y z
N MET A 1 7.65 -7.06 -6.86
CA MET A 1 9.02 -7.02 -7.45
C MET A 1 8.99 -6.37 -8.82
N ALA A 2 10.16 -6.05 -9.38
CA ALA A 2 10.33 -5.60 -10.76
C ALA A 2 11.48 -6.35 -11.44
N ARG A 3 11.38 -6.52 -12.76
CA ARG A 3 12.41 -7.15 -13.59
C ARG A 3 12.63 -6.34 -14.87
N SER A 4 13.89 -6.14 -15.26
CA SER A 4 14.28 -5.47 -16.51
C SER A 4 14.53 -6.46 -17.66
N PRO A 5 14.60 -5.99 -18.93
CA PRO A 5 14.93 -6.82 -20.09
C PRO A 5 16.29 -7.52 -19.97
N PHE A 6 17.27 -6.88 -19.32
CA PHE A 6 18.62 -7.43 -19.13
C PHE A 6 18.80 -8.24 -17.83
N GLY A 7 17.69 -8.69 -17.23
CA GLY A 7 17.71 -9.66 -16.12
C GLY A 7 17.99 -9.05 -14.75
N GLN A 8 18.02 -7.72 -14.60
CA GLN A 8 18.03 -7.10 -13.28
C GLN A 8 16.70 -7.38 -12.59
N GLY A 9 16.74 -7.88 -11.35
CA GLY A 9 15.59 -8.07 -10.50
C GLY A 9 15.70 -7.22 -9.24
N ALA A 10 14.58 -6.65 -8.80
CA ALA A 10 14.50 -5.92 -7.53
C ALA A 10 13.20 -6.27 -6.81
N ALA A 11 13.26 -6.47 -5.50
CA ALA A 11 12.11 -6.79 -4.68
C ALA A 11 12.00 -5.80 -3.52
N TRP A 12 10.81 -5.26 -3.30
CA TRP A 12 10.49 -4.55 -2.07
C TRP A 12 10.33 -5.56 -0.92
N PRO A 13 10.42 -5.11 0.35
CA PRO A 13 10.00 -5.91 1.48
C PRO A 13 8.63 -6.54 1.26
N VAL A 14 8.44 -7.76 1.79
CA VAL A 14 7.14 -8.42 1.78
C VAL A 14 6.16 -7.56 2.58
N VAL A 15 4.92 -7.51 2.13
CA VAL A 15 3.85 -6.76 2.79
C VAL A 15 2.73 -7.70 3.18
N GLU A 16 2.09 -7.39 4.31
CA GLU A 16 0.82 -8.01 4.67
C GLU A 16 -0.32 -7.18 4.08
N THR A 17 -1.35 -7.83 3.55
CA THR A 17 -2.56 -7.14 3.08
C THR A 17 -3.77 -7.60 3.87
N VAL A 18 -4.58 -6.65 4.34
CA VAL A 18 -5.88 -6.96 4.93
C VAL A 18 -6.96 -6.84 3.87
N GLN A 19 -7.70 -7.92 3.69
CA GLN A 19 -8.81 -8.01 2.75
C GLN A 19 -10.13 -7.97 3.52
N ARG A 20 -11.08 -7.15 3.08
CA ARG A 20 -12.46 -7.10 3.59
C ARG A 20 -13.42 -7.09 2.42
N ASP A 21 -14.39 -7.99 2.39
CA ASP A 21 -15.37 -8.13 1.31
C ASP A 21 -14.75 -8.21 -0.09
N GLY A 22 -13.60 -8.89 -0.21
CA GLY A 22 -12.86 -9.02 -1.47
C GLY A 22 -12.08 -7.77 -1.90
N ILE A 23 -11.89 -6.80 -0.99
CA ILE A 23 -11.18 -5.55 -1.25
C ILE A 23 -9.99 -5.43 -0.30
N CYS A 24 -8.80 -5.16 -0.85
CA CYS A 24 -7.63 -4.78 -0.05
C CYS A 24 -7.91 -3.42 0.61
N VAL A 25 -8.09 -3.42 1.92
CA VAL A 25 -8.40 -2.23 2.72
C VAL A 25 -7.15 -1.63 3.37
N GLU A 26 -6.19 -2.47 3.76
CA GLU A 26 -4.96 -2.05 4.43
C GLU A 26 -3.76 -2.84 3.89
N VAL A 27 -2.57 -2.24 3.98
CA VAL A 27 -1.28 -2.87 3.65
C VAL A 27 -0.26 -2.46 4.70
N TYR A 28 0.49 -3.42 5.23
CA TYR A 28 1.54 -3.21 6.22
C TYR A 28 2.90 -3.54 5.61
N ALA A 29 3.82 -2.59 5.66
CA ALA A 29 5.12 -2.69 5.02
C ALA A 29 6.25 -2.30 5.99
N PRO A 30 7.22 -3.19 6.27
CA PRO A 30 7.22 -4.62 5.99
C PRO A 30 6.07 -5.38 6.67
N ALA A 31 5.81 -6.63 6.25
CA ALA A 31 4.84 -7.51 6.89
C ALA A 31 5.22 -7.77 8.36
N PRO A 32 4.35 -7.46 9.34
CA PRO A 32 4.67 -7.62 10.75
C PRO A 32 4.78 -9.10 11.13
N GLY A 33 5.81 -9.45 11.92
CA GLY A 33 5.99 -10.81 12.43
C GLY A 33 6.54 -11.83 11.42
N LEU A 34 6.74 -11.45 10.16
CA LEU A 34 7.37 -12.29 9.15
C LEU A 34 8.88 -12.43 9.44
N SER A 35 9.40 -13.66 9.45
CA SER A 35 10.85 -13.88 9.65
C SER A 35 11.66 -13.45 8.42
N ASP A 36 12.93 -13.09 8.63
CA ASP A 36 13.84 -12.69 7.55
C ASP A 36 14.04 -13.83 6.52
N GLU A 37 14.06 -15.08 6.99
CA GLU A 37 14.18 -16.26 6.13
C GLU A 37 12.94 -16.43 5.24
N LEU A 38 11.74 -16.31 5.81
CA LEU A 38 10.50 -16.46 5.05
C LEU A 38 10.29 -15.28 4.10
N GLY A 39 10.64 -14.06 4.54
CA GLY A 39 10.65 -12.87 3.70
C GLY A 39 11.58 -13.02 2.49
N SER A 40 12.79 -13.53 2.70
CA SER A 40 13.75 -13.80 1.62
C SER A 40 13.22 -14.88 0.68
N ALA A 41 12.68 -15.97 1.20
CA ALA A 41 12.09 -17.05 0.39
C ALA A 41 10.93 -16.55 -0.49
N ALA A 42 10.06 -15.68 0.05
CA ALA A 42 8.97 -15.07 -0.71
C ALA A 42 9.48 -14.16 -1.85
N GLN A 43 10.51 -13.36 -1.59
CA GLN A 43 11.13 -12.50 -2.60
C GLN A 43 11.79 -13.33 -3.71
N GLU A 44 12.55 -14.36 -3.35
CA GLU A 44 13.18 -15.28 -4.29
C GLU A 44 12.15 -16.02 -5.15
N LEU A 45 11.06 -16.51 -4.53
CA LEU A 45 9.94 -17.13 -5.25
C LEU A 45 9.38 -16.17 -6.30
N GLY A 46 9.07 -14.94 -5.93
CA GLY A 46 8.48 -13.99 -6.87
C GLY A 46 9.45 -13.51 -7.94
N LEU A 47 10.76 -13.38 -7.65
CA LEU A 47 11.78 -13.11 -8.67
C LEU A 47 11.93 -14.28 -9.66
N ARG A 48 11.86 -15.52 -9.16
CA ARG A 48 11.87 -16.73 -10.00
C ARG A 48 10.64 -16.76 -10.92
N VAL A 49 9.44 -16.54 -10.37
CA VAL A 49 8.20 -16.44 -11.16
C VAL A 49 8.30 -15.35 -12.23
N ALA A 50 8.81 -14.17 -11.87
CA ALA A 50 9.02 -13.08 -12.83
C ALA A 50 9.99 -13.48 -13.96
N ASN A 51 11.05 -14.23 -13.65
CA ASN A 51 12.00 -14.72 -14.63
C ASN A 51 11.40 -15.77 -15.57
N GLU A 52 10.75 -16.79 -15.03
CA GLU A 52 10.13 -17.88 -15.81
C GLU A 52 9.02 -17.36 -16.75
N LEU A 53 8.28 -16.34 -16.32
CA LEU A 53 7.24 -15.70 -17.14
C LEU A 53 7.77 -14.62 -18.08
N GLY A 54 9.08 -14.34 -18.07
CA GLY A 54 9.69 -13.32 -18.92
C GLY A 54 9.19 -11.90 -18.65
N VAL A 55 8.84 -11.59 -17.40
CA VAL A 55 8.29 -10.28 -17.04
C VAL A 55 9.31 -9.16 -17.31
N VAL A 56 8.81 -8.08 -17.91
CA VAL A 56 9.46 -6.77 -17.97
C VAL A 56 8.51 -5.77 -17.31
N GLY A 57 9.00 -5.06 -16.30
CA GLY A 57 8.16 -4.18 -15.48
C GLY A 57 7.95 -4.72 -14.07
N VAL A 58 6.79 -4.43 -13.49
CA VAL A 58 6.43 -4.80 -12.12
C VAL A 58 5.57 -6.04 -12.16
N LEU A 59 5.83 -6.96 -11.23
CA LEU A 59 4.99 -8.10 -10.91
C LEU A 59 4.63 -8.02 -9.42
N ALA A 60 3.33 -8.10 -9.12
CA ALA A 60 2.85 -8.47 -7.81
C ALA A 60 2.54 -9.97 -7.81
N VAL A 61 2.99 -10.64 -6.74
CA VAL A 61 2.69 -12.03 -6.45
C VAL A 61 1.97 -12.01 -5.11
N GLU A 62 0.68 -12.33 -5.11
CA GLU A 62 -0.07 -12.51 -3.87
C GLU A 62 0.16 -13.92 -3.35
N LEU A 63 0.46 -14.01 -2.05
CA LEU A 63 0.78 -15.23 -1.37
C LEU A 63 -0.18 -15.46 -0.22
N PHE A 64 -0.49 -16.71 0.07
CA PHE A 64 -0.96 -17.13 1.39
C PHE A 64 0.21 -17.73 2.16
N GLU A 65 0.37 -17.30 3.41
CA GLU A 65 1.18 -18.00 4.41
C GLU A 65 0.25 -18.91 5.22
N THR A 66 0.51 -20.21 5.21
CA THR A 66 -0.23 -21.18 6.03
C THR A 66 0.31 -21.20 7.46
N VAL A 67 -0.45 -21.78 8.39
CA VAL A 67 -0.08 -21.87 9.82
C VAL A 67 1.24 -22.58 10.10
N ASP A 68 1.74 -23.39 9.16
CA ASP A 68 3.02 -24.09 9.22
C ASP A 68 4.15 -23.36 8.48
N GLY A 69 3.90 -22.14 7.99
CA GLY A 69 4.87 -21.28 7.29
C GLY A 69 5.03 -21.59 5.80
N THR A 70 4.18 -22.44 5.21
CA THR A 70 4.21 -22.70 3.76
C THR A 70 3.66 -21.50 2.98
N LEU A 71 4.36 -21.10 1.91
CA LEU A 71 3.90 -20.07 0.99
C LEU A 71 3.17 -20.68 -0.20
N LEU A 72 1.94 -20.23 -0.45
CA LEU A 72 1.13 -20.64 -1.60
C LEU A 72 0.87 -19.42 -2.49
N VAL A 73 1.05 -19.56 -3.81
CA VAL A 73 0.71 -18.50 -4.77
C VAL A 73 -0.81 -18.44 -4.94
N ASN A 74 -1.38 -17.26 -4.68
CA ASN A 74 -2.81 -16.97 -4.89
C ASN A 74 -3.05 -16.36 -6.27
N GLU A 75 -2.45 -15.20 -6.53
CA GLU A 75 -2.67 -14.42 -7.76
C GLU A 75 -1.36 -13.78 -8.26
N LEU A 76 -1.28 -13.56 -9.58
CA LEU A 76 -0.22 -12.80 -10.23
C LEU A 76 -0.81 -11.59 -10.95
N ALA A 77 -0.22 -10.41 -10.71
CA ALA A 77 -0.57 -9.19 -11.45
C ALA A 77 0.69 -8.55 -12.06
N MET A 78 0.83 -8.62 -13.39
CA MET A 78 1.97 -8.08 -14.16
C MET A 78 1.87 -6.57 -14.40
N ARG A 79 1.63 -5.82 -13.33
CA ARG A 79 1.47 -4.37 -13.32
C ARG A 79 1.71 -3.82 -11.92
N PRO A 80 1.88 -2.49 -11.76
CA PRO A 80 1.71 -1.86 -10.46
C PRO A 80 0.39 -2.31 -9.79
N HIS A 81 0.49 -2.59 -8.50
CA HIS A 81 -0.57 -3.22 -7.71
C HIS A 81 -0.99 -2.35 -6.52
N ASN A 82 -2.23 -2.54 -6.07
CA ASN A 82 -2.78 -1.79 -4.94
C ASN A 82 -1.93 -1.98 -3.68
N SER A 83 -1.47 -3.22 -3.43
CA SER A 83 -0.59 -3.56 -2.31
C SER A 83 0.80 -2.92 -2.39
N GLY A 84 1.17 -2.30 -3.50
CA GLY A 84 2.44 -1.58 -3.64
C GLY A 84 2.32 -0.07 -3.45
N HIS A 85 1.14 0.50 -3.21
CA HIS A 85 0.98 1.97 -3.18
C HIS A 85 1.71 2.64 -2.00
N TRP A 86 1.97 1.90 -0.91
CA TRP A 86 2.84 2.36 0.18
C TRP A 86 4.22 2.82 -0.33
N THR A 87 4.74 2.21 -1.40
CA THR A 87 6.06 2.54 -1.98
C THR A 87 6.14 3.97 -2.52
N MET A 88 5.01 4.65 -2.74
CA MET A 88 5.00 6.06 -3.17
C MET A 88 5.59 6.99 -2.11
N ASN A 89 5.57 6.59 -0.84
CA ASN A 89 6.12 7.40 0.25
C ASN A 89 6.97 6.60 1.23
N GLY A 90 6.86 5.28 1.28
CA GLY A 90 7.57 4.42 2.23
C GLY A 90 8.81 3.72 1.67
N ALA A 91 9.09 3.83 0.37
CA ALA A 91 10.27 3.21 -0.27
C ALA A 91 11.11 4.25 -1.03
N VAL A 92 12.40 3.96 -1.20
CA VAL A 92 13.33 4.83 -1.95
C VAL A 92 12.86 4.99 -3.39
N THR A 93 12.44 3.90 -4.03
CA THR A 93 11.86 3.91 -5.37
C THR A 93 10.44 3.34 -5.36
N SER A 94 9.48 4.13 -5.83
CA SER A 94 8.08 3.70 -5.93
C SER A 94 7.91 2.62 -7.00
N GLN A 95 6.90 1.75 -6.84
CA GLN A 95 6.57 0.75 -7.87
C GLN A 95 6.27 1.38 -9.25
N PHE A 96 5.78 2.62 -9.28
CA PHE A 96 5.44 3.30 -10.53
C PHE A 96 6.70 3.74 -11.26
N GLU A 97 7.63 4.37 -10.54
CA GLU A 97 8.94 4.73 -11.09
C GLU A 97 9.72 3.48 -11.49
N GLN A 98 9.72 2.45 -10.64
CA GLN A 98 10.42 1.20 -10.91
C GLN A 98 9.84 0.47 -12.13
N HIS A 99 8.51 0.52 -12.33
CA HIS A 99 7.87 -0.01 -13.52
C HIS A 99 8.35 0.70 -14.78
N LEU A 100 8.40 2.04 -14.76
CA LEU A 100 8.92 2.83 -15.88
C LEU A 100 10.39 2.56 -16.14
N ARG A 101 11.24 2.52 -15.10
CA ARG A 101 12.67 2.19 -15.24
C ARG A 101 12.85 0.82 -15.88
N ALA A 102 12.12 -0.19 -15.42
CA ALA A 102 12.15 -1.53 -15.98
C ALA A 102 11.71 -1.57 -17.46
N VAL A 103 10.60 -0.92 -17.81
CA VAL A 103 10.06 -0.93 -19.19
C VAL A 103 10.93 -0.12 -20.16
N LEU A 104 11.51 0.99 -19.70
CA LEU A 104 12.36 1.88 -20.47
C LEU A 104 13.85 1.49 -20.42
N ASP A 105 14.16 0.37 -19.76
CA ASP A 105 15.52 -0.15 -19.62
C ASP A 105 16.53 0.79 -18.94
N TYR A 106 16.04 1.54 -17.95
CA TYR A 106 16.92 2.21 -16.99
C TYR A 106 17.35 1.25 -15.86
N PRO A 107 18.51 1.49 -15.23
CA PRO A 107 18.88 0.79 -14.01
C PRO A 107 17.75 0.85 -12.97
N LEU A 108 17.38 -0.31 -12.43
CA LEU A 108 16.37 -0.38 -11.38
C LEU A 108 16.86 0.38 -10.15
N GLY A 109 15.94 1.10 -9.50
CA GLY A 109 16.20 1.82 -8.27
C GLY A 109 16.21 0.92 -7.04
N ASP A 110 16.73 1.48 -5.94
CA ASP A 110 16.71 0.86 -4.61
C ASP A 110 15.26 0.71 -4.12
N THR A 111 14.91 -0.50 -3.68
CA THR A 111 13.57 -0.87 -3.19
C THR A 111 13.47 -0.88 -1.67
N SER A 112 14.52 -0.44 -0.96
CA SER A 112 14.56 -0.33 0.49
C SER A 112 13.45 0.59 1.01
N ALA A 113 12.87 0.21 2.15
CA ALA A 113 11.97 1.09 2.89
C ALA A 113 12.77 2.28 3.46
N ILE A 114 12.17 3.47 3.49
CA ILE A 114 12.83 4.69 4.01
C ILE A 114 12.62 4.89 5.51
N ALA A 115 11.77 4.08 6.13
CA ALA A 115 11.50 4.06 7.56
C ALA A 115 11.21 2.61 7.99
N PRO A 116 11.26 2.30 9.30
CA PRO A 116 11.02 0.95 9.79
C PRO A 116 9.63 0.39 9.45
N ALA A 117 8.61 1.25 9.36
CA ALA A 117 7.25 0.83 9.02
C ALA A 117 6.50 1.87 8.19
N ALA A 118 5.61 1.39 7.33
CA ALA A 118 4.63 2.17 6.60
C ALA A 118 3.30 1.40 6.53
N VAL A 119 2.19 2.11 6.73
CA VAL A 119 0.84 1.58 6.55
C VAL A 119 0.12 2.35 5.46
N MET A 120 -0.45 1.62 4.51
CA MET A 120 -1.38 2.16 3.52
C MET A 120 -2.80 1.75 3.89
N ALA A 121 -3.72 2.70 3.95
CA ALA A 121 -5.15 2.45 4.07
C ALA A 121 -5.89 2.98 2.83
N ASN A 122 -6.73 2.17 2.22
CA ASN A 122 -7.54 2.57 1.07
C ASN A 122 -8.71 3.46 1.51
N VAL A 123 -8.92 4.57 0.81
CA VAL A 123 -10.11 5.42 0.98
C VAL A 123 -11.20 4.88 0.08
N LEU A 124 -12.20 4.23 0.67
CA LEU A 124 -13.38 3.72 -0.03
C LEU A 124 -14.53 4.71 0.13
N GLY A 125 -15.36 4.90 -0.89
CA GLY A 125 -16.54 5.75 -0.75
C GLY A 125 -17.55 5.15 0.24
N ALA A 126 -18.06 6.00 1.13
CA ALA A 126 -19.05 5.63 2.14
C ALA A 126 -20.39 5.20 1.51
N PRO A 127 -21.25 4.47 2.26
CA PRO A 127 -22.61 4.13 1.82
C PRO A 127 -23.45 5.35 1.45
N GLN A 128 -23.22 6.47 2.15
CA GLN A 128 -23.77 7.79 1.82
C GLN A 128 -22.61 8.78 1.75
N ALA A 129 -22.54 9.55 0.67
CA ALA A 129 -21.51 10.59 0.54
C ALA A 129 -21.76 11.69 1.60
N PRO A 130 -20.74 12.10 2.37
CA PRO A 130 -20.90 13.16 3.35
C PRO A 130 -21.26 14.50 2.68
N ALA A 131 -21.98 15.36 3.41
CA ALA A 131 -22.26 16.72 2.95
C ALA A 131 -20.98 17.58 2.87
N MET A 132 -20.04 17.33 3.80
CA MET A 132 -18.72 17.95 3.81
C MET A 132 -17.93 17.53 2.56
N SER A 133 -17.36 18.50 1.85
CA SER A 133 -16.62 18.22 0.62
C SER A 133 -15.30 17.47 0.90
N MET A 134 -14.80 16.72 -0.09
CA MET A 134 -13.48 16.07 0.03
C MET A 134 -12.35 17.07 0.31
N ASP A 135 -12.41 18.28 -0.25
CA ASP A 135 -11.42 19.34 -0.03
C ASP A 135 -11.41 19.82 1.43
N GLU A 136 -12.60 20.04 2.00
CA GLU A 136 -12.77 20.39 3.41
C GLU A 136 -12.29 19.24 4.31
N ARG A 137 -12.66 17.98 4.01
CA ARG A 137 -12.15 16.82 4.74
C ARG A 137 -10.62 16.74 4.71
N LEU A 138 -9.96 17.07 3.60
CA LEU A 138 -8.49 17.16 3.55
C LEU A 138 -7.94 18.24 4.48
N HIS A 139 -8.58 19.41 4.54
CA HIS A 139 -8.18 20.51 5.42
C HIS A 139 -8.11 20.07 6.88
N HIS A 140 -9.20 19.49 7.39
CA HIS A 140 -9.29 18.97 8.76
C HIS A 140 -8.34 17.79 9.00
N LEU A 141 -8.18 16.91 8.01
CA LEU A 141 -7.25 15.79 8.11
C LEU A 141 -5.82 16.28 8.31
N PHE A 142 -5.37 17.24 7.51
CA PHE A 142 -4.00 17.75 7.60
C PHE A 142 -3.75 18.57 8.86
N ALA A 143 -4.77 19.21 9.42
CA ALA A 143 -4.67 19.84 10.73
C ALA A 143 -4.45 18.80 11.84
N ARG A 144 -5.12 17.64 11.76
CA ARG A 144 -5.07 16.61 12.80
C ARG A 144 -3.94 15.58 12.64
N ILE A 145 -3.62 15.20 11.41
CA ILE A 145 -2.63 14.18 11.04
C ILE A 145 -1.68 14.79 9.98
N PRO A 146 -0.80 15.72 10.38
CA PRO A 146 -0.04 16.58 9.45
C PRO A 146 0.99 15.83 8.59
N ASP A 147 1.38 14.63 8.99
CA ASP A 147 2.30 13.77 8.27
C ASP A 147 1.61 12.81 7.28
N ALA A 148 0.28 12.76 7.26
CA ALA A 148 -0.48 11.90 6.35
C ALA A 148 -0.18 12.20 4.88
N LYS A 149 0.11 11.14 4.10
CA LYS A 149 0.33 11.24 2.66
C LYS A 149 -0.91 10.75 1.93
N VAL A 150 -1.75 11.68 1.50
CA VAL A 150 -3.01 11.38 0.84
C VAL A 150 -2.85 11.39 -0.68
N HIS A 151 -3.34 10.34 -1.34
CA HIS A 151 -3.32 10.18 -2.79
C HIS A 151 -4.73 9.93 -3.31
N LEU A 152 -5.39 10.99 -3.81
CA LEU A 152 -6.72 10.91 -4.39
C LEU A 152 -6.66 10.67 -5.90
N TYR A 153 -7.58 9.86 -6.42
CA TYR A 153 -7.61 9.45 -7.83
C TYR A 153 -8.49 10.33 -8.73
N GLY A 154 -9.03 11.45 -8.22
CA GLY A 154 -9.96 12.31 -8.97
C GLY A 154 -11.27 11.62 -9.33
N LYS A 155 -11.69 10.60 -8.56
CA LYS A 155 -12.91 9.81 -8.81
C LYS A 155 -14.06 10.35 -7.97
N GLY A 156 -15.24 10.52 -8.59
CA GLY A 156 -16.47 10.86 -7.85
C GLY A 156 -16.88 9.78 -6.84
N GLU A 157 -17.44 10.22 -5.72
CA GLU A 157 -17.79 9.41 -4.54
C GLU A 157 -18.98 8.48 -4.83
N ARG A 158 -18.78 7.18 -4.59
CA ARG A 158 -19.80 6.13 -4.69
C ARG A 158 -19.50 5.02 -3.68
N PRO A 159 -20.51 4.34 -3.12
CA PRO A 159 -20.31 3.27 -2.15
C PRO A 159 -19.31 2.22 -2.62
N GLY A 160 -18.31 1.92 -1.79
CA GLY A 160 -17.27 0.92 -2.06
C GLY A 160 -16.26 1.29 -3.15
N ARG A 161 -16.39 2.44 -3.81
CA ARG A 161 -15.44 2.86 -4.85
C ARG A 161 -14.13 3.29 -4.20
N LYS A 162 -12.99 2.78 -4.69
CA LYS A 162 -11.66 3.28 -4.33
C LYS A 162 -11.49 4.73 -4.80
N LEU A 163 -11.48 5.68 -3.87
CA LEU A 163 -11.32 7.12 -4.10
C LEU A 163 -9.85 7.55 -4.04
N GLY A 164 -9.06 6.84 -3.25
CA GLY A 164 -7.66 7.13 -3.02
C GLY A 164 -7.05 6.16 -2.02
N HIS A 165 -5.89 6.52 -1.49
CA HIS A 165 -5.30 5.87 -0.31
C HIS A 165 -4.55 6.90 0.53
N VAL A 166 -4.27 6.53 1.78
CA VAL A 166 -3.43 7.28 2.70
C VAL A 166 -2.25 6.40 3.09
N ASN A 167 -1.04 6.96 3.05
CA ASN A 167 0.15 6.34 3.63
C ASN A 167 0.55 7.11 4.90
N ILE A 168 0.80 6.38 6.00
CA ILE A 168 1.45 6.88 7.21
C ILE A 168 2.74 6.09 7.41
N ILE A 169 3.82 6.78 7.77
CA ILE A 169 5.19 6.22 7.83
C ILE A 169 5.79 6.55 9.18
N GLY A 170 6.48 5.59 9.78
CA GLY A 170 7.09 5.78 11.09
C GLY A 170 7.76 4.51 11.59
N THR A 171 7.64 4.26 12.88
CA THR A 171 8.37 3.17 13.56
C THR A 171 7.48 2.16 14.25
N ASP A 172 6.28 2.54 14.67
CA ASP A 172 5.34 1.68 15.41
C ASP A 172 4.19 1.23 14.51
N MET A 173 4.14 -0.06 14.17
CA MET A 173 3.15 -0.59 13.23
C MET A 173 1.70 -0.40 13.71
N ASP A 174 1.44 -0.59 15.01
CA ASP A 174 0.09 -0.55 15.56
C ASP A 174 -0.43 0.89 15.59
N GLU A 175 0.40 1.84 16.01
CA GLU A 175 0.09 3.28 15.96
C GLU A 175 -0.17 3.74 14.53
N LEU A 176 0.72 3.38 13.60
CA LEU A 176 0.59 3.75 12.19
C LEU A 176 -0.69 3.18 11.57
N ARG A 177 -1.05 1.94 11.92
CA ARG A 177 -2.29 1.31 11.47
C ARG A 177 -3.51 2.07 11.94
N GLU A 178 -3.59 2.34 13.23
CA GLU A 178 -4.70 3.08 13.82
C GLU A 178 -4.88 4.45 13.14
N ARG A 179 -3.78 5.18 12.94
CA ARG A 179 -3.78 6.49 12.29
C ARG A 179 -4.15 6.43 10.82
N ALA A 180 -3.63 5.46 10.06
CA ALA A 180 -3.96 5.29 8.64
C ALA A 180 -5.44 4.94 8.44
N VAL A 181 -5.98 4.03 9.25
CA VAL A 181 -7.39 3.64 9.22
C VAL A 181 -8.28 4.81 9.62
N ARG A 182 -7.93 5.55 10.68
CA ARG A 182 -8.65 6.78 11.07
C ARG A 182 -8.67 7.80 9.95
N ALA A 183 -7.51 8.08 9.32
CA ALA A 183 -7.40 9.01 8.21
C ALA A 183 -8.27 8.59 7.01
N ALA A 184 -8.22 7.31 6.62
CA ALA A 184 -9.02 6.80 5.52
C ALA A 184 -10.53 6.82 5.83
N HIS A 185 -10.91 6.51 7.08
CA HIS A 185 -12.31 6.60 7.52
C HIS A 185 -12.82 8.04 7.48
N TRP A 186 -12.03 9.00 8.00
CA TRP A 186 -12.36 10.42 7.95
C TRP A 186 -12.59 10.90 6.51
N LEU A 187 -11.68 10.59 5.59
CA LEU A 187 -11.84 10.98 4.17
C LEU A 187 -13.05 10.32 3.50
N SER A 188 -13.50 9.18 4.02
CA SER A 188 -14.66 8.43 3.52
C SER A 188 -15.99 8.95 4.06
N HIS A 189 -16.08 9.18 5.38
CA HIS A 189 -17.34 9.43 6.10
C HIS A 189 -17.48 10.88 6.61
N GLY A 190 -16.40 11.66 6.68
CA GLY A 190 -16.42 12.96 7.35
C GLY A 190 -16.64 12.86 8.86
N GLU A 191 -16.32 11.70 9.45
CA GLU A 191 -16.50 11.39 10.86
C GLU A 191 -15.24 10.72 11.41
N TRP A 192 -14.78 11.20 12.57
CA TRP A 192 -13.63 10.63 13.25
C TRP A 192 -14.03 9.38 14.02
N THR A 193 -13.24 8.31 13.92
CA THR A 193 -13.53 7.01 14.54
C THR A 193 -13.48 7.02 16.07
N ASP A 194 -12.95 8.08 16.67
CA ASP A 194 -12.82 8.26 18.11
C ASP A 194 -13.74 9.35 18.69
N GLY A 195 -14.67 9.86 17.88
CA GLY A 195 -15.63 10.88 18.31
C GLY A 195 -15.02 12.25 18.60
N TRP A 196 -13.77 12.51 18.16
CA TRP A 196 -13.18 13.85 18.24
C TRP A 196 -13.99 14.86 17.43
N ASP A 197 -14.26 16.02 18.03
CA ASP A 197 -14.97 17.14 17.43
C ASP A 197 -14.04 18.36 17.44
N GLU A 198 -13.84 18.98 16.28
CA GLU A 198 -13.06 20.21 16.10
C GLU A 198 -13.70 21.44 16.74
N HIS A 199 -14.99 21.35 17.07
CA HIS A 199 -15.77 22.37 17.75
C HIS A 199 -16.22 21.94 19.15
N GLY A 200 -15.75 20.80 19.65
CA GLY A 200 -15.98 20.36 21.01
C GLY A 200 -15.19 21.21 22.01
N ASP A 201 -15.84 21.56 23.13
CA ASP A 201 -15.23 22.26 24.27
C ASP A 201 -14.10 21.43 24.94
#